data_AF-A0A7S3S268-F1
#
_entry.id   AF-A0A7S3S268-F1
#
_cell.length_a   1.000
_cell.length_b   1.000
_cell.length_c   1.000
_cell.angle_alpha   90.00
_cell.angle_beta   90.00
_cell.angle_gamma   90.00
#
_symmetry.space_group_name_H-M   'P 1'
#
loop_
_entity.id
_entity.type
_entity.pdbx_description
1 polymer ?
#
loop_
_entity_poly.entity_id
_entity_poly.type
_entity_poly.pdbx_seq_one_letter_code
_entity_poly.pdbx_strand_id
1 'polypeptide(L)'
;EAAEQRRAKATAALLAALSTREEGQLAAAISLAEASLHTGVLEAAEEGSGPARPWATDELLAARSALEAERRSAARVREAAGDQAAEQAEAEASLQDQDALPCRISPLGSDGKGRTYWLFGADASRLWVQGAEADGWGWAFYSKPKQLGRLVAWLDGSSPGSAEAGLKAALLRLTPLLQRSMATEEEEEA
;
A
#
# COMPACT_ATOMS: atom_id res chain seq x y z
N GLU A 1 60.09 -5.35 -3.54
CA GLU A 1 59.58 -4.38 -2.55
C GLU A 1 58.35 -3.59 -3.01
N ALA A 2 58.41 -2.75 -4.05
CA ALA A 2 57.27 -1.90 -4.44
C ALA A 2 56.02 -2.67 -4.96
N ALA A 3 56.18 -3.84 -5.58
CA ALA A 3 55.05 -4.67 -6.02
C ALA A 3 54.35 -5.38 -4.85
N GLU A 4 55.13 -5.87 -3.89
CA GLU A 4 54.63 -6.54 -2.68
C GLU A 4 53.90 -5.56 -1.76
N GLN A 5 54.44 -4.36 -1.58
CA GLN A 5 53.76 -3.29 -0.85
C GLN A 5 52.44 -2.88 -1.52
N ARG A 6 52.37 -2.85 -2.86
CA ARG A 6 51.12 -2.60 -3.60
C ARG A 6 50.08 -3.69 -3.34
N ARG A 7 50.51 -4.96 -3.40
CA ARG A 7 49.65 -6.11 -3.12
C ARG A 7 49.12 -6.13 -1.68
N ALA A 8 49.99 -5.85 -0.70
CA ALA A 8 49.59 -5.75 0.70
C ALA A 8 48.55 -4.63 0.94
N LYS A 9 48.73 -3.46 0.31
CA LYS A 9 47.76 -2.35 0.36
C LYS A 9 46.42 -2.73 -0.27
N ALA A 10 46.45 -3.41 -1.42
CA ALA A 10 45.22 -3.88 -2.08
C ALA A 10 44.48 -4.93 -1.25
N THR A 11 45.21 -5.85 -0.61
CA THR A 11 44.64 -6.84 0.32
C THR A 11 43.96 -6.15 1.51
N ALA A 12 44.64 -5.18 2.14
CA ALA A 12 44.07 -4.42 3.24
C ALA A 12 42.81 -3.64 2.82
N ALA A 13 42.80 -3.07 1.61
CA ALA A 13 41.64 -2.39 1.05
C ALA A 13 40.45 -3.35 0.82
N LEU A 14 40.70 -4.57 0.32
CA LEU A 14 39.67 -5.59 0.14
C LEU A 14 39.07 -5.99 1.49
N LEU A 15 39.89 -6.25 2.50
CA LEU A 15 39.43 -6.64 3.84
C LEU A 15 38.63 -5.52 4.51
N ALA A 16 39.06 -4.26 4.34
CA ALA A 16 38.32 -3.09 4.84
C ALA A 16 36.97 -2.92 4.10
N ALA A 17 36.93 -3.07 2.78
CA ALA A 17 35.68 -2.98 2.02
C ALA A 17 34.71 -4.13 2.34
N LEU A 18 35.23 -5.32 2.63
CA LEU A 18 34.42 -6.48 3.04
C LEU A 18 33.78 -6.29 4.43
N SER A 19 34.38 -5.49 5.31
CA SER A 19 33.80 -5.22 6.63
C SER A 19 32.71 -4.15 6.60
N THR A 20 32.82 -3.15 5.72
CA THR A 20 31.81 -2.09 5.54
C THR A 20 30.68 -2.50 4.61
N ARG A 21 30.96 -3.40 3.65
CA ARG A 21 30.02 -3.88 2.61
C ARG A 21 29.36 -2.78 1.77
N GLU A 22 29.99 -1.61 1.69
CA GLU A 22 29.49 -0.54 0.83
C GLU A 22 29.84 -0.80 -0.65
N GLU A 23 28.85 -0.72 -1.53
CA GLU A 23 29.01 -1.03 -2.98
C GLU A 23 30.18 -0.25 -3.61
N GLY A 24 30.27 1.05 -3.35
CA GLY A 24 31.32 1.91 -3.89
C GLY A 24 32.72 1.53 -3.39
N GLN A 25 32.84 1.17 -2.10
CA GLN A 25 34.11 0.77 -1.51
C GLN A 25 34.56 -0.60 -2.01
N LEU A 26 33.63 -1.56 -2.13
CA LEU A 26 33.89 -2.89 -2.72
C LEU A 26 34.35 -2.78 -4.18
N ALA A 27 33.65 -1.99 -5.00
CA ALA A 27 34.03 -1.80 -6.40
C ALA A 27 35.42 -1.15 -6.55
N ALA A 28 35.73 -0.13 -5.75
CA ALA A 28 37.03 0.53 -5.75
C ALA A 28 38.16 -0.42 -5.28
N ALA A 29 37.93 -1.20 -4.23
CA ALA A 29 38.90 -2.16 -3.70
C ALA A 29 39.17 -3.31 -4.68
N ILE A 30 38.14 -3.82 -5.37
CA ILE A 30 38.28 -4.84 -6.43
C ILE A 30 39.15 -4.32 -7.58
N SER A 31 38.86 -3.12 -8.08
CA SER A 31 39.64 -2.49 -9.16
C SER A 31 41.11 -2.30 -8.78
N LEU A 32 41.36 -1.84 -7.54
CA LEU A 32 42.72 -1.71 -7.00
C LEU A 32 43.43 -3.06 -6.90
N ALA A 33 42.73 -4.12 -6.50
CA ALA A 33 43.28 -5.47 -6.38
C ALA A 33 43.62 -6.09 -7.74
N GLU A 34 42.76 -5.92 -8.75
CA GLU A 34 43.02 -6.35 -10.13
C GLU A 34 44.26 -5.67 -10.70
N ALA A 35 44.40 -4.35 -10.50
CA ALA A 35 45.59 -3.59 -10.88
C ALA A 35 46.85 -3.98 -10.08
N SER A 36 46.68 -4.64 -8.93
CA SER A 36 47.76 -5.10 -8.04
C SER A 36 48.05 -6.60 -8.16
N LEU A 37 47.64 -7.24 -9.26
CA LEU A 37 47.93 -8.64 -9.59
C LEU A 37 47.31 -9.66 -8.60
N HIS A 38 46.14 -9.34 -8.04
CA HIS A 38 45.32 -10.32 -7.31
C HIS A 38 44.54 -11.28 -8.24
N THR A 39 44.75 -11.15 -9.54
CA THR A 39 44.17 -11.99 -10.58
C THR A 39 45.22 -12.22 -11.67
N GLY A 40 45.08 -13.32 -12.40
CA GLY A 40 45.92 -13.59 -13.55
C GLY A 40 45.48 -14.85 -14.28
N VAL A 41 46.35 -15.35 -15.17
CA VAL A 41 46.14 -16.60 -15.89
C VAL A 41 47.27 -17.56 -15.51
N LEU A 42 46.92 -18.75 -15.05
CA LEU A 42 47.87 -19.85 -14.86
C LEU A 42 48.11 -20.49 -16.22
N GLU A 43 49.35 -20.43 -16.70
CA GLU A 43 49.76 -21.12 -17.91
C GLU A 43 49.63 -22.64 -17.73
N ALA A 44 49.33 -23.34 -18.83
CA ALA A 44 49.30 -24.79 -18.84
C ALA A 44 50.69 -25.32 -18.47
N ALA A 45 50.76 -26.14 -17.41
CA ALA A 45 52.03 -26.53 -16.80
C ALA A 45 52.96 -27.32 -17.75
N GLU A 46 52.42 -27.98 -18.79
CA GLU A 46 53.16 -28.75 -19.79
C GLU A 46 52.37 -28.86 -21.12
N GLU A 47 53.05 -29.18 -22.23
CA GLU A 47 52.44 -29.54 -23.52
C GLU A 47 51.46 -30.71 -23.33
N GLY A 48 50.16 -30.40 -23.27
CA GLY A 48 49.07 -31.36 -23.05
C GLY A 48 48.19 -31.08 -21.82
N SER A 49 48.59 -30.16 -20.94
CA SER A 49 47.86 -29.84 -19.71
C SER A 49 46.80 -28.74 -19.89
N GLY A 50 45.75 -29.02 -20.68
CA GLY A 50 44.52 -28.22 -20.77
C GLY A 50 44.67 -26.73 -21.15
N PRO A 51 43.55 -26.00 -21.31
CA PRO A 51 43.60 -24.55 -21.56
C PRO A 51 44.01 -23.80 -20.29
N ALA A 52 44.71 -22.67 -20.48
CA ALA A 52 45.11 -21.77 -19.41
C ALA A 52 43.90 -21.35 -18.56
N ARG A 53 44.05 -21.36 -17.23
CA ARG A 53 42.94 -21.12 -16.30
C ARG A 53 43.10 -19.77 -15.60
N PRO A 54 42.04 -18.94 -15.52
CA PRO A 54 42.09 -17.74 -14.72
C PRO A 54 42.22 -18.10 -13.23
N TRP A 55 43.02 -17.33 -12.50
CA TRP A 55 43.13 -17.43 -11.05
C TRP A 55 42.86 -16.07 -10.41
N ALA A 56 42.37 -16.09 -9.17
CA ALA A 56 42.17 -14.92 -8.34
C ALA A 56 42.44 -15.29 -6.88
N THR A 57 42.82 -14.32 -6.05
CA THR A 57 42.94 -14.54 -4.60
C THR A 57 41.57 -14.69 -3.93
N ASP A 58 41.52 -15.39 -2.81
CA ASP A 58 40.27 -15.64 -2.07
C ASP A 58 39.59 -14.34 -1.64
N GLU A 59 40.35 -13.32 -1.24
CA GLU A 59 39.81 -12.02 -0.85
C GLU A 59 39.14 -11.28 -2.02
N LEU A 60 39.68 -11.45 -3.23
CA LEU A 60 39.11 -10.85 -4.45
C LEU A 60 37.84 -11.57 -4.86
N LEU A 61 37.82 -12.90 -4.75
CA LEU A 61 36.61 -13.71 -4.98
C LEU A 61 35.52 -13.37 -3.97
N ALA A 62 35.88 -13.26 -2.68
CA ALA A 62 34.95 -12.87 -1.62
C ALA A 62 34.38 -11.47 -1.85
N ALA A 63 35.21 -10.49 -2.20
CA ALA A 63 34.76 -9.13 -2.49
C ALA A 63 33.82 -9.06 -3.70
N ARG A 64 34.13 -9.80 -4.79
CA ARG A 64 33.24 -9.88 -5.97
C ARG A 64 31.89 -10.50 -5.61
N SER A 65 31.90 -11.59 -4.85
CA SER A 65 30.66 -12.24 -4.40
C SER A 65 29.82 -11.32 -3.49
N ALA A 66 30.47 -10.58 -2.59
CA ALA A 66 29.80 -9.60 -1.75
C ALA A 66 29.18 -8.46 -2.58
N LEU A 67 29.91 -7.92 -3.56
CA LEU A 67 29.41 -6.88 -4.46
C LEU A 67 28.16 -7.33 -5.25
N GLU A 68 28.16 -8.56 -5.76
CA GLU A 68 27.00 -9.14 -6.44
C GLU A 68 25.81 -9.37 -5.50
N ALA A 69 26.05 -9.72 -4.24
CA ALA A 69 25.01 -9.87 -3.25
C ALA A 69 24.35 -8.51 -2.92
N GLU A 70 25.14 -7.45 -2.72
CA GLU A 70 24.63 -6.10 -2.45
C GLU A 70 23.85 -5.52 -3.63
N ARG A 71 24.31 -5.76 -4.87
CA ARG A 71 23.54 -5.34 -6.05
C ARG A 71 22.19 -6.04 -6.16
N ARG A 72 22.14 -7.34 -5.83
CA ARG A 72 20.88 -8.10 -5.83
C ARG A 72 19.95 -7.66 -4.71
N SER A 73 20.46 -7.37 -3.51
CA SER A 73 19.64 -6.84 -2.41
C SER A 73 19.05 -5.48 -2.78
N ALA A 74 19.87 -4.56 -3.33
CA ALA A 74 19.43 -3.25 -3.79
C ALA A 74 18.43 -3.31 -4.94
N ALA A 75 18.53 -4.30 -5.83
CA ALA A 75 17.55 -4.52 -6.89
C ALA A 75 16.18 -4.96 -6.31
N ARG A 76 16.17 -5.91 -5.37
CA ARG A 76 14.94 -6.39 -4.71
C ARG A 76 14.22 -5.28 -3.95
N VAL A 77 14.96 -4.42 -3.25
CA VAL A 77 14.37 -3.27 -2.55
C VAL A 77 13.70 -2.31 -3.53
N ARG A 78 14.32 -2.04 -4.68
CA ARG A 78 13.73 -1.18 -5.71
C ARG A 78 12.49 -1.78 -6.35
N GLU A 79 12.49 -3.09 -6.60
CA GLU A 79 11.33 -3.82 -7.11
C GLU A 79 10.16 -3.74 -6.12
N ALA A 80 10.40 -4.09 -4.85
CA ALA A 80 9.38 -4.00 -3.81
C ALA A 80 8.83 -2.57 -3.61
N ALA A 81 9.69 -1.55 -3.69
CA ALA A 81 9.25 -0.15 -3.64
C ALA A 81 8.40 0.24 -4.85
N GLY A 82 8.70 -0.30 -6.04
CA GLY A 82 7.89 -0.13 -7.25
C GLY A 82 6.51 -0.77 -7.12
N ASP A 83 6.45 -2.00 -6.60
CA ASP A 83 5.20 -2.71 -6.35
C ASP A 83 4.34 -1.97 -5.32
N GLN A 84 4.94 -1.47 -4.23
CA GLN A 84 4.24 -0.67 -3.24
C GLN A 84 3.70 0.65 -3.82
N ALA A 85 4.46 1.31 -4.69
CA ALA A 85 4.00 2.53 -5.36
C ALA A 85 2.83 2.24 -6.32
N ALA A 86 2.85 1.11 -7.02
CA ALA A 86 1.75 0.68 -7.88
C ALA A 86 0.48 0.37 -7.07
N GLU A 87 0.61 -0.33 -5.94
CA GLU A 87 -0.50 -0.63 -5.03
C GLU A 87 -1.11 0.67 -4.46
N GLN A 88 -0.27 1.63 -4.06
CA GLN A 88 -0.74 2.94 -3.60
C GLN A 88 -1.48 3.71 -4.69
N ALA A 89 -0.97 3.71 -5.92
CA ALA A 89 -1.62 4.38 -7.05
C ALA A 89 -2.99 3.73 -7.39
N GLU A 90 -3.09 2.40 -7.31
CA GLU A 90 -4.36 1.69 -7.50
C GLU A 90 -5.35 2.00 -6.38
N ALA A 91 -4.90 2.06 -5.12
CA ALA A 91 -5.73 2.46 -4.00
C ALA A 91 -6.23 3.92 -4.12
N GLU A 92 -5.36 4.84 -4.53
CA GLU A 92 -5.72 6.25 -4.74
C GLU A 92 -6.73 6.40 -5.90
N ALA A 93 -6.51 5.68 -7.00
CA ALA A 93 -7.46 5.63 -8.11
C ALA A 93 -8.82 5.08 -7.66
N SER A 94 -8.83 4.02 -6.85
CA SER A 94 -10.06 3.45 -6.30
C SER A 94 -10.83 4.42 -5.40
N LEU A 95 -10.13 5.24 -4.60
CA LEU A 95 -10.75 6.29 -3.79
C LEU A 95 -11.34 7.41 -4.66
N GLN A 96 -10.62 7.84 -5.71
CA GLN A 96 -11.13 8.84 -6.65
C GLN A 96 -12.36 8.34 -7.42
N ASP A 97 -12.38 7.06 -7.80
CA ASP A 97 -13.54 6.43 -8.44
C ASP A 97 -14.74 6.35 -7.48
N GLN A 98 -14.52 6.16 -6.18
CA GLN A 98 -15.59 6.20 -5.17
C GLN A 98 -16.18 7.60 -4.99
N ASP A 99 -15.35 8.65 -5.04
CA ASP A 99 -15.81 10.04 -5.03
C ASP A 99 -16.58 10.41 -6.32
N ALA A 100 -16.27 9.74 -7.43
CA ALA A 100 -16.94 9.93 -8.73
C ALA A 100 -18.23 9.10 -8.89
N LEU A 101 -18.50 8.12 -8.02
CA LEU A 101 -19.78 7.42 -8.00
C LEU A 101 -20.87 8.40 -7.55
N PRO A 102 -22.01 8.50 -8.25
CA PRO A 102 -23.07 9.41 -7.88
C PRO A 102 -23.59 9.07 -6.48
N CYS A 103 -23.14 9.83 -5.48
CA CYS A 103 -23.65 9.89 -4.12
C CYS A 103 -25.16 10.12 -4.25
N ARG A 104 -25.98 9.05 -4.16
CA ARG A 104 -27.40 9.05 -4.58
C ARG A 104 -28.10 10.40 -4.33
N ILE A 105 -28.29 11.12 -5.43
CA ILE A 105 -28.75 12.51 -5.47
C ILE A 105 -30.28 12.58 -5.25
N SER A 106 -30.97 11.44 -5.18
CA SER A 106 -32.41 11.39 -4.95
C SER A 106 -32.75 11.06 -3.50
N PRO A 107 -33.66 11.83 -2.87
CA PRO A 107 -34.13 11.53 -1.53
C PRO A 107 -34.80 10.16 -1.49
N LEU A 108 -34.65 9.43 -0.37
CA LEU A 108 -35.35 8.17 -0.13
C LEU A 108 -36.86 8.36 -0.06
N GLY A 109 -37.29 9.55 0.33
CA GLY A 109 -38.67 9.95 0.46
C GLY A 109 -38.83 11.02 1.53
N SER A 110 -40.07 11.44 1.73
CA SER A 110 -40.43 12.38 2.78
C SER A 110 -41.51 11.79 3.68
N ASP A 111 -41.56 12.25 4.93
CA ASP A 111 -42.64 11.88 5.84
C ASP A 111 -43.83 12.86 5.75
N GLY A 112 -44.90 12.56 6.48
CA GLY A 112 -46.11 13.37 6.57
C GLY A 112 -45.90 14.69 7.30
N LYS A 113 -44.70 14.91 7.89
CA LYS A 113 -44.27 16.20 8.44
C LYS A 113 -43.44 17.02 7.44
N GLY A 114 -43.23 16.51 6.22
CA GLY A 114 -42.44 17.16 5.17
C GLY A 114 -40.92 17.03 5.35
N ARG A 115 -40.44 16.18 6.26
CA ARG A 115 -39.01 15.91 6.43
C ARG A 115 -38.53 14.99 5.34
N THR A 116 -37.40 15.32 4.72
CA THR A 116 -36.84 14.55 3.60
C THR A 116 -35.65 13.73 4.06
N TYR A 117 -35.62 12.45 3.70
CA TYR A 117 -34.64 11.49 4.16
C TYR A 117 -33.64 11.15 3.06
N TRP A 118 -32.36 11.11 3.43
CA TRP A 118 -31.24 10.99 2.51
C TRP A 118 -30.28 9.90 2.96
N LEU A 119 -29.67 9.21 1.99
CA LEU A 119 -28.58 8.27 2.24
C LEU A 119 -27.43 8.61 1.28
N PHE A 120 -26.32 9.05 1.85
CA PHE A 120 -25.14 9.43 1.09
C PHE A 120 -24.21 8.23 0.94
N GLY A 121 -23.65 8.01 -0.25
CA GLY A 121 -22.69 6.93 -0.47
C GLY A 121 -21.45 7.08 0.40
N ALA A 122 -20.95 8.31 0.52
CA ALA A 122 -19.80 8.68 1.37
C ALA A 122 -20.07 8.55 2.88
N ASP A 123 -21.34 8.42 3.29
CA ASP A 123 -21.74 8.31 4.71
C ASP A 123 -22.85 7.26 4.84
N ALA A 124 -22.51 6.02 4.47
CA ALA A 124 -23.44 4.90 4.46
C ALA A 124 -23.82 4.40 5.87
N SER A 125 -23.13 4.87 6.92
CA SER A 125 -23.44 4.55 8.31
C SER A 125 -24.53 5.44 8.90
N ARG A 126 -24.96 6.50 8.19
CA ARG A 126 -25.94 7.47 8.71
C ARG A 126 -27.12 7.66 7.78
N LEU A 127 -28.31 7.76 8.37
CA LEU A 127 -29.52 8.21 7.68
C LEU A 127 -29.71 9.70 7.97
N TRP A 128 -29.55 10.54 6.94
CA TRP A 128 -29.66 11.98 7.04
C TRP A 128 -31.11 12.44 6.86
N VAL A 129 -31.47 13.53 7.54
CA VAL A 129 -32.80 14.12 7.53
C VAL A 129 -32.69 15.62 7.34
N GLN A 130 -33.43 16.14 6.37
CA GLN A 130 -33.62 17.56 6.14
C GLN A 130 -35.00 17.98 6.68
N GLY A 131 -35.05 19.03 7.49
CA GLY A 131 -36.31 19.58 8.02
C GLY A 131 -37.22 20.15 6.92
N ALA A 132 -38.52 20.25 7.20
CA ALA A 132 -39.47 20.93 6.33
C ALA A 132 -39.25 22.46 6.42
N GLU A 133 -39.02 23.12 5.29
CA GLU A 133 -38.75 24.57 5.22
C GLU A 133 -39.97 25.39 5.65
N ALA A 134 -40.00 25.79 6.93
CA ALA A 134 -40.84 26.87 7.43
C ALA A 134 -40.25 27.54 8.71
N ASP A 135 -39.57 26.79 9.59
CA ASP A 135 -39.17 27.27 10.92
C ASP A 135 -37.65 27.24 11.21
N GLY A 136 -36.79 27.25 10.18
CA GLY A 136 -35.34 27.38 10.37
C GLY A 136 -34.62 26.15 10.94
N TRP A 137 -35.21 24.95 10.79
CA TRP A 137 -34.54 23.70 11.18
C TRP A 137 -33.58 23.18 10.11
N GLY A 138 -32.37 22.82 10.53
CA GLY A 138 -31.29 22.33 9.68
C GLY A 138 -31.28 20.81 9.46
N TRP A 139 -30.08 20.28 9.20
CA TRP A 139 -29.82 18.86 8.99
C TRP A 139 -29.71 18.09 10.32
N ALA A 140 -30.19 16.85 10.34
CA ALA A 140 -29.99 15.89 11.41
C ALA A 140 -29.66 14.51 10.83
N PHE A 141 -29.24 13.57 11.68
CA PHE A 141 -28.99 12.19 11.25
C PHE A 141 -29.35 11.16 12.33
N TYR A 142 -29.57 9.93 11.88
CA TYR A 142 -29.64 8.74 12.72
C TYR A 142 -28.39 7.90 12.52
N SER A 143 -27.66 7.66 13.60
CA SER A 143 -26.45 6.83 13.60
C SER A 143 -26.62 5.50 14.34
N LYS A 144 -27.77 5.27 15.00
CA LYS A 144 -27.99 4.07 15.81
C LYS A 144 -29.08 3.17 15.24
N PRO A 145 -28.86 1.83 15.16
CA PRO A 145 -29.87 0.87 14.72
C PRO A 145 -31.22 0.98 15.45
N LYS A 146 -31.18 1.24 16.76
CA LYS A 146 -32.38 1.41 17.59
C LYS A 146 -33.21 2.63 17.17
N GLN A 147 -32.58 3.70 16.69
CA GLN A 147 -33.27 4.89 16.23
C GLN A 147 -33.97 4.62 14.89
N LEU A 148 -33.31 3.91 13.97
CA LEU A 148 -33.91 3.48 12.70
C LEU A 148 -35.15 2.59 12.92
N GLY A 149 -35.06 1.61 13.84
CA GLY A 149 -36.19 0.75 14.17
C GLY A 149 -37.41 1.53 14.68
N ARG A 150 -37.18 2.56 15.50
CA ARG A 150 -38.25 3.46 15.98
C ARG A 150 -38.84 4.30 14.84
N LEU A 151 -38.01 4.81 13.94
CA LEU A 151 -38.46 5.57 12.77
C LEU A 151 -39.36 4.71 11.87
N VAL A 152 -38.94 3.49 11.54
CA VAL A 152 -39.72 2.57 10.70
C VAL A 152 -41.06 2.20 11.35
N ALA A 153 -41.08 2.01 12.68
CA ALA A 153 -42.31 1.74 13.41
C ALA A 153 -43.27 2.94 13.41
N TRP A 154 -42.74 4.17 13.38
CA TRP A 154 -43.51 5.41 13.41
C TRP A 154 -44.13 5.79 12.06
N LEU A 155 -43.46 5.51 10.93
CA LEU A 155 -43.97 5.84 9.59
C LEU A 155 -45.26 5.09 9.26
N ASP A 156 -46.27 5.81 8.75
CA ASP A 156 -47.52 5.22 8.30
C ASP A 156 -47.35 4.62 6.90
N GLY A 157 -47.15 3.31 6.87
CA GLY A 157 -47.06 2.54 5.64
C GLY A 157 -48.39 1.95 5.19
N SER A 158 -49.50 2.30 5.85
CA SER A 158 -50.79 1.62 5.67
C SER A 158 -51.51 2.06 4.39
N SER A 159 -51.17 3.24 3.86
CA SER A 159 -51.76 3.82 2.65
C SER A 159 -50.89 3.51 1.42
N PRO A 160 -51.29 2.57 0.54
CA PRO A 160 -50.53 2.24 -0.65
C PRO A 160 -50.37 3.45 -1.56
N GLY A 161 -49.14 3.75 -1.98
CA GLY A 161 -48.83 4.88 -2.85
C GLY A 161 -48.55 6.20 -2.12
N SER A 162 -48.59 6.24 -0.78
CA SER A 162 -48.14 7.42 -0.04
C SER A 162 -46.61 7.55 -0.08
N ALA A 163 -46.10 8.78 0.05
CA ALA A 163 -44.67 9.05 0.17
C ALA A 163 -44.06 8.31 1.38
N GLU A 164 -44.81 8.23 2.50
CA GLU A 164 -44.41 7.48 3.70
C GLU A 164 -44.32 5.97 3.47
N ALA A 165 -45.23 5.37 2.69
CA ALA A 165 -45.18 3.96 2.35
C ALA A 165 -43.92 3.64 1.50
N GLY A 166 -43.58 4.53 0.56
CA GLY A 166 -42.34 4.44 -0.22
C GLY A 166 -41.09 4.56 0.66
N LEU A 167 -41.05 5.55 1.55
CA LEU A 167 -39.95 5.75 2.50
C LEU A 167 -39.77 4.54 3.42
N LYS A 168 -40.88 4.02 3.99
CA LYS A 168 -40.86 2.86 4.88
C LYS A 168 -40.33 1.62 4.17
N ALA A 169 -40.77 1.36 2.94
CA ALA A 169 -40.28 0.24 2.13
C ALA A 169 -38.78 0.40 1.81
N ALA A 170 -38.33 1.62 1.47
CA ALA A 170 -36.92 1.90 1.23
C ALA A 170 -36.06 1.66 2.48
N LEU A 171 -36.51 2.13 3.65
CA LEU A 171 -35.81 1.94 4.92
C LEU A 171 -35.77 0.47 5.34
N LEU A 172 -36.87 -0.28 5.21
CA LEU A 172 -36.88 -1.72 5.51
C LEU A 172 -35.88 -2.49 4.64
N ARG A 173 -35.76 -2.12 3.35
CA ARG A 173 -34.77 -2.73 2.45
C ARG A 173 -33.33 -2.39 2.84
N LEU A 174 -33.08 -1.17 3.31
CA LEU A 174 -31.75 -0.67 3.64
C LEU A 174 -31.31 -0.98 5.08
N THR A 175 -32.26 -1.30 5.98
CA THR A 175 -31.99 -1.55 7.41
C THR A 175 -30.89 -2.59 7.64
N PRO A 176 -30.85 -3.75 6.95
CA PRO A 176 -29.77 -4.72 7.17
C PRO A 176 -28.38 -4.19 6.79
N LEU A 177 -28.30 -3.30 5.80
CA LEU A 177 -27.04 -2.69 5.36
C LEU A 177 -26.59 -1.62 6.35
N LEU A 178 -27.51 -0.74 6.76
CA LEU A 178 -27.26 0.28 7.78
C LEU A 178 -26.82 -0.33 9.11
N GLN A 179 -27.47 -1.42 9.54
CA GLN A 179 -27.10 -2.11 10.78
C GLN A 179 -25.69 -2.70 10.76
N ARG A 180 -25.25 -3.24 9.62
CA ARG A 180 -23.87 -3.72 9.47
C ARG A 180 -22.89 -2.56 9.50
N SER A 181 -23.16 -1.49 8.75
CA SER A 181 -22.29 -0.31 8.70
C SER A 181 -22.16 0.39 10.05
N MET A 182 -23.27 0.55 10.78
CA MET A 182 -23.29 1.19 12.10
C MET A 182 -22.60 0.36 13.19
N ALA A 183 -22.57 -0.97 13.05
CA ALA A 183 -21.91 -1.85 14.03
C ALA A 183 -20.38 -1.80 13.92
N THR A 184 -19.85 -1.64 12.70
CA THR A 184 -18.40 -1.54 12.46
C THR A 184 -17.80 -0.29 13.11
N GLU A 185 -18.51 0.85 13.08
CA GLU A 185 -18.04 2.09 13.73
C GLU A 185 -18.09 2.01 15.27
N GLU A 186 -19.07 1.31 15.86
CA GLU A 186 -19.13 1.13 17.33
C GLU A 186 -17.96 0.29 17.87
N GLU A 187 -17.36 -0.58 17.06
CA GLU A 187 -16.17 -1.38 17.44
C GLU A 187 -14.86 -0.58 17.32
N GLU A 188 -14.78 0.42 16.44
CA GLU A 188 -13.59 1.26 16.27
C GLU A 188 -13.48 2.37 17.33
N GLU A 189 -14.61 2.80 17.91
CA GLU A 189 -14.65 3.83 18.97
C GLU A 189 -14.51 3.27 20.40
N ALA A 190 -14.51 1.94 20.59
CA ALA A 190 -14.50 1.26 21.91
C ALA A 190 -13.11 0.78 22.35
#